data_AF-A0A960KGX6-F1
#
_entry.id   AF-A0A960KGX6-F1
#
_cell.length_a   1.000
_cell.length_b   1.000
_cell.length_c   1.000
_cell.angle_alpha   90.00
_cell.angle_beta   90.00
_cell.angle_gamma   90.00
#
_symmetry.space_group_name_H-M   'P 1'
#
loop_
_entity.id
_entity.type
_entity.pdbx_description
1 polymer ?
#
loop_
_entity_poly.entity_id
_entity_poly.type
_entity_poly.pdbx_seq_one_letter_code
_entity_poly.pdbx_strand_id
1 'polypeptide(L)'
;AMLKSHGGPRTSLCPHGGNQMSLAIAAGFGLGGAESYPGVFGDFGGFADDARIENGAITLSDRPGIGFEGQANLYRIMKELVA
;
A
#
# COMPACT_ATOMS: atom_id res chain seq x y z
N ALA A 1 -0.04 -1.41 20.85
CA ALA A 1 0.24 -1.68 22.27
C ALA A 1 0.86 -3.07 22.46
N MET A 2 0.23 -4.14 21.94
CA MET A 2 0.68 -5.54 22.11
C MET A 2 2.11 -5.82 21.63
N LEU A 3 2.48 -5.45 20.39
CA LEU A 3 3.84 -5.74 19.90
C LEU A 3 4.91 -5.04 20.75
N LYS A 4 4.67 -3.76 21.06
CA LYS A 4 5.55 -2.94 21.92
C LYS A 4 5.67 -3.52 23.33
N SER A 5 4.59 -4.04 23.92
CA SER A 5 4.63 -4.62 25.27
C SER A 5 5.44 -5.91 25.35
N HIS A 6 5.64 -6.59 24.22
CA HIS A 6 6.48 -7.78 24.10
C HIS A 6 7.86 -7.47 23.50
N GLY A 7 8.26 -6.20 23.46
CA GLY A 7 9.58 -5.79 22.95
C GLY A 7 9.76 -5.86 21.44
N GLY A 8 8.69 -6.13 20.68
CA GLY A 8 8.76 -6.23 19.22
C GLY A 8 8.86 -4.84 18.54
N PRO A 9 9.85 -4.62 17.66
CA PRO A 9 9.98 -3.36 16.93
C PRO A 9 8.94 -3.28 15.81
N ARG A 10 8.42 -2.08 15.53
CA ARG A 10 7.46 -1.89 14.41
C ARG A 10 8.06 -2.24 13.05
N THR A 11 9.36 -2.06 12.91
CA THR A 11 10.12 -2.36 11.70
C THR A 11 10.21 -3.84 11.36
N SER A 12 9.80 -4.75 12.26
CA SER A 12 9.67 -6.17 11.93
C SER A 12 8.32 -6.51 11.27
N LEU A 13 7.43 -5.53 11.09
CA LEU A 13 6.12 -5.75 10.48
C LEU A 13 6.17 -5.42 8.98
N CYS A 14 5.78 -6.38 8.17
CA CYS A 14 5.50 -6.21 6.74
C CYS A 14 4.11 -6.80 6.48
N PRO A 15 3.05 -5.96 6.39
CA PRO A 15 1.71 -6.46 6.18
C PRO A 15 1.60 -7.23 4.86
N HIS A 16 0.96 -8.39 4.92
CA HIS A 16 0.55 -9.16 3.75
C HIS A 16 -0.49 -8.39 2.93
N GLY A 17 -0.59 -8.70 1.64
CA GLY A 17 -1.75 -8.36 0.82
C GLY A 17 -1.52 -7.32 -0.26
N GLY A 18 -0.32 -6.77 -0.40
CA GLY A 18 0.12 -6.14 -1.66
C GLY A 18 -0.72 -4.98 -2.20
N ASN A 19 -1.25 -4.13 -1.32
CA ASN A 19 -2.19 -3.07 -1.66
C ASN A 19 -1.79 -1.69 -1.08
N GLN A 20 -2.40 -0.63 -1.61
CA GLN A 20 -2.13 0.76 -1.22
C GLN A 20 -2.40 1.06 0.27
N MET A 21 -3.36 0.37 0.91
CA MET A 21 -3.62 0.54 2.35
C MET A 21 -2.42 0.05 3.18
N SER A 22 -1.89 -1.14 2.88
CA SER A 22 -0.70 -1.66 3.56
C SER A 22 0.51 -0.75 3.37
N LEU A 23 0.68 -0.16 2.17
CA LEU A 23 1.74 0.81 1.91
C LEU A 23 1.57 2.10 2.74
N ALA A 24 0.34 2.63 2.82
CA ALA A 24 0.03 3.82 3.63
C ALA A 24 0.28 3.57 5.13
N ILE A 25 -0.15 2.41 5.66
CA ILE A 25 0.09 2.00 7.05
C ILE A 25 1.60 1.86 7.30
N ALA A 26 2.34 1.24 6.38
CA ALA A 26 3.77 1.04 6.52
C ALA A 26 4.52 2.37 6.65
N ALA A 27 4.28 3.30 5.73
CA ALA A 27 4.91 4.62 5.76
C ALA A 27 4.44 5.47 6.95
N GLY A 28 3.13 5.50 7.23
CA GLY A 28 2.55 6.35 8.27
C GLY A 28 2.92 5.93 9.69
N PHE A 29 3.10 4.63 9.94
CA PHE A 29 3.42 4.12 11.28
C PHE A 29 4.87 3.67 11.47
N GLY A 30 5.70 3.78 10.43
CA GLY A 30 7.10 3.35 10.45
C GLY A 30 7.25 1.84 10.59
N LEU A 31 6.54 1.08 9.75
CA LEU A 31 6.71 -0.37 9.66
C LEU A 31 7.92 -0.74 8.78
N GLY A 32 8.23 -2.03 8.67
CA GLY A 32 9.36 -2.53 7.87
C GLY A 32 9.15 -2.43 6.37
N GLY A 33 7.90 -2.47 5.92
CA GLY A 33 7.53 -2.35 4.52
C GLY A 33 6.10 -2.83 4.28
N ALA A 34 5.76 -3.03 3.00
CA ALA A 34 4.53 -3.66 2.56
C ALA A 34 4.86 -4.66 1.46
N GLU A 35 4.14 -5.78 1.43
CA GLU A 35 4.24 -6.74 0.33
C GLU A 35 3.82 -6.09 -1.00
N SER A 36 4.22 -6.67 -2.14
CA SER A 36 3.77 -6.28 -3.47
C SER A 36 3.70 -7.53 -4.36
N TYR A 37 2.77 -7.53 -5.31
CA TYR A 37 2.53 -8.67 -6.19
C TYR A 37 2.54 -8.29 -7.67
N PRO A 38 3.72 -8.14 -8.30
CA PRO A 38 3.80 -7.91 -9.73
C PRO A 38 3.20 -9.08 -10.52
N GLY A 39 2.24 -8.79 -11.40
CA GLY A 39 1.69 -9.76 -12.35
C GLY A 39 0.60 -10.70 -11.81
N VAL A 40 0.12 -10.52 -10.58
CA VAL A 40 -1.00 -11.30 -10.02
C VAL A 40 -2.02 -10.39 -9.34
N PHE A 41 -3.24 -10.90 -9.12
CA PHE A 41 -4.38 -10.16 -8.55
C PHE A 41 -4.95 -9.00 -9.38
N GLY A 42 -4.46 -8.81 -10.60
CA GLY A 42 -5.03 -7.88 -11.59
C GLY A 42 -5.11 -6.45 -11.07
N ASP A 43 -6.26 -5.81 -11.26
CA ASP A 43 -6.49 -4.41 -10.88
C ASP A 43 -6.52 -4.17 -9.35
N PHE A 44 -6.51 -5.22 -8.52
CA PHE A 44 -6.49 -5.09 -7.06
C PHE A 44 -5.09 -5.25 -6.45
N GLY A 45 -4.10 -5.64 -7.27
CA GLY A 45 -2.70 -5.68 -6.88
C GLY A 45 -1.98 -4.39 -7.25
N GLY A 46 -0.94 -4.06 -6.48
CA GLY A 46 -0.03 -2.97 -6.82
C GLY A 46 -0.40 -1.63 -6.18
N PHE A 47 0.06 -0.57 -6.84
CA PHE A 47 0.05 0.80 -6.34
C PHE A 47 -0.37 1.77 -7.46
N ALA A 48 -0.25 3.08 -7.22
CA ALA A 48 -0.57 4.09 -8.23
C ALA A 48 0.21 3.86 -9.54
N ASP A 49 -0.39 4.23 -10.67
CA ASP A 49 0.15 4.02 -12.02
C ASP A 49 1.49 4.78 -12.23
N ASP A 50 1.68 5.87 -11.49
CA ASP A 50 2.89 6.67 -11.49
C ASP A 50 3.90 6.30 -10.39
N ALA A 51 3.60 5.27 -9.58
CA ALA A 51 4.49 4.81 -8.53
C ALA A 51 5.78 4.25 -9.15
N ARG A 52 6.92 4.71 -8.61
CA ARG A 52 8.25 4.24 -9.00
C ARG A 52 8.86 3.44 -7.87
N ILE A 53 9.40 2.28 -8.20
CA ILE A 53 10.24 1.49 -7.29
C ILE A 53 11.68 1.91 -7.52
N GLU A 54 12.27 2.55 -6.51
CA GLU A 54 13.66 2.99 -6.52
C GLU A 54 14.37 2.32 -5.35
N ASN A 55 15.38 1.48 -5.66
CA ASN A 55 16.13 0.71 -4.66
C ASN A 55 15.24 -0.10 -3.69
N GLY A 56 14.13 -0.65 -4.19
CA GLY A 56 13.18 -1.44 -3.40
C GLY A 56 12.20 -0.63 -2.56
N ALA A 57 12.16 0.70 -2.71
CA ALA A 57 11.22 1.58 -2.01
C ALA A 57 10.31 2.32 -2.98
N ILE A 58 9.12 2.68 -2.51
CA ILE A 58 8.16 3.56 -3.20
C ILE A 58 7.94 4.79 -2.33
N THR A 59 7.97 5.97 -2.95
CA THR A 59 7.56 7.22 -2.29
C THR A 59 6.04 7.36 -2.38
N LEU A 60 5.38 7.60 -1.25
CA LEU A 60 3.95 7.86 -1.23
C LEU A 60 3.61 9.18 -1.94
N SER A 61 2.51 9.18 -2.70
CA SER A 61 1.95 10.40 -3.29
C SER A 61 1.33 11.30 -2.23
N ASP A 62 1.15 12.57 -2.56
CA ASP A 62 0.42 13.59 -1.80
C ASP A 62 -1.11 13.55 -2.01
N ARG A 63 -1.61 12.58 -2.79
CA ARG A 63 -3.04 12.38 -3.03
C ARG A 63 -3.80 12.21 -1.71
N PRO A 64 -5.00 12.82 -1.57
CA PRO A 64 -5.83 12.62 -0.38
C PRO A 64 -6.24 11.16 -0.17
N GLY A 65 -6.41 10.77 1.09
CA GLY A 65 -6.87 9.43 1.45
C GLY A 65 -5.83 8.34 1.20
N ILE A 66 -6.28 7.16 0.75
CA ILE A 66 -5.40 6.04 0.38
C ILE A 66 -4.78 6.24 -1.01
N GLY A 67 -5.36 7.11 -1.85
CA GLY A 67 -4.87 7.40 -3.20
C GLY A 67 -5.26 6.36 -4.26
N PHE A 68 -6.42 5.71 -4.10
CA PHE A 68 -6.94 4.76 -5.10
C PHE A 68 -7.11 5.40 -6.47
N GLU A 69 -7.42 6.69 -6.51
CA GLU A 69 -7.53 7.53 -7.72
C GLU A 69 -6.25 7.53 -8.57
N GLY A 70 -5.11 7.20 -7.97
CA GLY A 70 -3.83 7.08 -8.68
C GLY A 70 -3.67 5.79 -9.47
N GLN A 71 -4.55 4.79 -9.29
CA GLN A 71 -4.52 3.52 -10.03
C GLN A 71 -5.78 3.43 -10.92
N ALA A 72 -5.64 3.78 -12.20
CA ALA A 72 -6.78 4.09 -13.06
C ALA A 72 -7.80 2.95 -13.18
N ASN A 73 -7.33 1.71 -13.34
CA ASN A 73 -8.22 0.56 -13.49
C ASN A 73 -8.97 0.23 -12.19
N LEU A 74 -8.28 0.28 -11.05
CA LEU A 74 -8.90 0.06 -9.74
C LEU A 74 -9.96 1.11 -9.46
N TYR A 75 -9.62 2.38 -9.66
CA TYR A 75 -10.54 3.48 -9.40
C TYR A 75 -11.76 3.46 -10.32
N ARG A 76 -11.59 3.01 -11.58
CA ARG A 76 -12.73 2.78 -12.48
C ARG A 76 -13.72 1.78 -11.89
N ILE A 77 -13.26 0.63 -11.40
CA ILE A 77 -14.11 -0.40 -10.76
C ILE A 77 -14.81 0.18 -9.53
N MET A 78 -14.09 0.93 -8.69
CA MET A 78 -14.66 1.54 -7.49
C MET A 78 -15.77 2.55 -7.82
N LYS A 79 -15.60 3.36 -8.86
CA LYS A 79 -16.64 4.29 -9.32
C LYS A 79 -17.86 3.57 -9.89
N GLU A 80 -17.65 2.48 -10.63
CA GLU A 80 -18.74 1.66 -11.18
C GLU A 80 -19.58 1.01 -10.07
N LEU A 81 -18.98 0.68 -8.92
CA LEU A 81 -19.69 0.06 -7.79
C LEU A 81 -20.69 1.00 -7.10
N VAL A 82 -20.41 2.30 -7.09
CA VAL A 82 -21.22 3.31 -6.39
C VAL A 82 -22.13 4.12 -7.32
N ALA A 83 -22.06 3.86 -8.63
CA ALA A 83 -22.92 4.46 -9.64
C ALA A 83 -24.32 3.82 -9.62
#